data_AF-V4Q283-F1
#
_entry.id   AF-V4Q283-F1
#
_cell.length_a   1.000
_cell.length_b   1.000
_cell.length_c   1.000
_cell.angle_alpha   90.00
_cell.angle_beta   90.00
_cell.angle_gamma   90.00
#
_symmetry.space_group_name_H-M   'P 1'
#
loop_
_entity.id
_entity.type
_entity.pdbx_description
1 polymer ?
#
loop_
_entity_poly.entity_id
_entity_poly.type
_entity_poly.pdbx_seq_one_letter_code
_entity_poly.pdbx_strand_id
1 'polypeptide(L)'
;MSRLRLPGSLDETVLPFGLHKARAQKAITFIDQEGRKPDVTTVNPVDPLCSRGAKSRCVGQMKGVPLYYDNGHFNGTGANMVAGQILSVLDSQARDGAY
;
A
#
# COMPACT_ATOMS: atom_id res chain seq x y z
N MET A 1 19.40 -32.38 17.10
CA MET A 1 17.94 -32.50 16.94
C MET A 1 17.26 -31.50 17.86
N SER A 2 16.41 -30.61 17.29
CA SER A 2 15.15 -30.03 17.82
C SER A 2 15.10 -29.54 19.29
N ARG A 3 14.62 -28.34 19.64
CA ARG A 3 13.46 -27.59 19.09
C ARG A 3 13.66 -26.09 19.34
N LEU A 4 13.48 -25.27 18.31
CA LEU A 4 13.26 -23.83 18.46
C LEU A 4 11.83 -23.65 18.99
N ARG A 5 11.67 -23.19 20.24
CA ARG A 5 10.36 -22.75 20.74
C ARG A 5 10.02 -21.45 20.02
N LEU A 6 9.04 -21.51 19.12
CA LEU A 6 8.30 -20.31 18.72
C LEU A 6 7.48 -19.87 19.94
N PRO A 7 7.72 -18.68 20.53
CA PRO A 7 6.79 -18.16 21.51
C PRO A 7 5.50 -17.81 20.75
N GLY A 8 4.45 -18.57 21.07
CA GLY A 8 3.09 -18.26 20.70
C GLY A 8 2.63 -16.92 21.28
N SER A 9 1.57 -16.41 20.64
CA SER A 9 0.83 -15.18 20.94
C SER A 9 1.66 -13.90 20.94
N LEU A 10 2.14 -13.50 19.75
CA LEU A 10 2.20 -12.07 19.48
C LEU A 10 0.77 -11.63 19.16
N ASP A 11 0.18 -10.97 20.15
CA ASP A 11 -0.87 -9.98 19.97
C ASP A 11 -0.69 -9.29 18.60
N GLU A 12 -1.67 -9.43 17.71
CA GLU A 12 -1.63 -8.99 16.29
C GLU A 12 -1.49 -7.46 16.13
N THR A 13 -1.33 -6.72 17.23
CA THR A 13 -1.72 -5.32 17.28
C THR A 13 -0.61 -4.30 17.06
N VAL A 14 0.69 -4.62 17.13
CA VAL A 14 1.73 -3.62 16.82
C VAL A 14 3.01 -4.24 16.26
N LEU A 15 3.00 -4.67 14.99
CA LEU A 15 4.27 -4.80 14.26
C LEU A 15 4.81 -3.37 14.05
N PRO A 16 6.01 -3.03 14.56
CA PRO A 16 6.59 -1.71 14.30
C PRO A 16 6.64 -1.49 12.78
N PHE A 17 6.22 -0.31 12.31
CA PHE A 17 6.20 0.05 10.89
C PHE A 17 7.52 -0.34 10.16
N GLY A 18 8.66 -0.20 10.84
CA GLY A 18 9.97 -0.63 10.33
C GLY A 18 10.09 -2.12 10.04
N LEU A 19 9.50 -3.00 10.86
CA LEU A 19 9.52 -4.45 10.65
C LEU A 19 8.59 -4.87 9.50
N HIS A 20 7.41 -4.24 9.39
CA HIS A 20 6.52 -4.46 8.25
C HIS A 20 7.22 -4.04 6.95
N LYS A 21 7.84 -2.86 6.92
CA LYS A 21 8.61 -2.37 5.77
C LYS A 21 9.77 -3.31 5.41
N ALA A 22 10.53 -3.78 6.40
CA ALA A 22 11.63 -4.71 6.17
C ALA A 22 11.15 -6.05 5.57
N ARG A 23 10.02 -6.59 6.04
CA ARG A 23 9.40 -7.81 5.48
C ARG A 23 8.87 -7.60 4.07
N ALA A 24 8.26 -6.45 3.81
CA ALA A 24 7.69 -6.10 2.50
C ALA A 24 8.76 -5.69 1.48
N GLN A 25 9.99 -5.36 1.90
CA GLN A 25 11.02 -4.78 1.05
C GLN A 25 11.31 -5.62 -0.20
N LYS A 26 11.35 -6.95 -0.08
CA LYS A 26 11.58 -7.85 -1.22
C LYS A 26 10.45 -7.75 -2.25
N ALA A 27 9.19 -7.73 -1.79
CA ALA A 27 8.03 -7.61 -2.66
C ALA A 27 7.99 -6.22 -3.32
N ILE A 28 8.23 -5.15 -2.55
CA ILE A 28 8.30 -3.77 -3.07
C ILE A 28 9.36 -3.67 -4.17
N THR A 29 10.59 -4.16 -3.91
CA THR A 29 11.66 -4.10 -4.91
C THR A 29 11.32 -4.90 -6.17
N PHE A 30 10.69 -6.06 -6.05
CA PHE A 30 10.25 -6.83 -7.21
C PHE A 30 9.18 -6.09 -8.01
N ILE A 31 8.16 -5.56 -7.34
CA ILE A 31 7.09 -4.78 -7.98
C ILE A 31 7.67 -3.54 -8.68
N ASP A 32 8.59 -2.82 -8.04
CA ASP A 32 9.26 -1.66 -8.63
C ASP A 32 10.11 -2.02 -9.86
N GLN A 33 10.69 -3.22 -9.90
CA GLN A 33 11.45 -3.70 -11.05
C GLN A 33 10.53 -4.05 -12.22
N GLU A 34 9.46 -4.81 -11.95
CA GLU A 34 8.47 -5.18 -12.95
C GLU A 34 7.72 -3.96 -13.49
N GLY A 35 7.46 -2.97 -12.62
CA GLY A 35 6.81 -1.71 -12.94
C GLY A 35 7.61 -0.77 -13.87
N ARG A 36 8.88 -1.08 -14.15
CA ARG A 36 9.73 -0.34 -15.11
C ARG A 36 9.69 -0.91 -16.53
N LYS A 37 8.96 -1.99 -16.77
CA LYS A 37 8.80 -2.57 -18.11
C LYS A 37 7.93 -1.67 -18.98
N PRO A 38 8.20 -1.57 -20.30
CA PRO A 38 7.53 -0.62 -21.19
C PRO A 38 6.03 -0.87 -21.38
N ASP A 39 5.57 -2.10 -21.14
CA ASP A 39 4.18 -2.55 -21.24
C ASP A 39 3.46 -2.61 -19.88
N VAL A 40 4.12 -2.18 -18.80
CA VAL A 40 3.57 -2.19 -17.44
C VAL A 40 3.37 -0.76 -16.97
N THR A 41 2.16 -0.45 -16.52
CA THR A 41 1.88 0.81 -15.84
C THR A 41 1.69 0.58 -14.36
N THR A 42 2.48 1.30 -13.56
CA THR A 42 2.50 1.15 -12.11
C THR A 42 1.59 2.20 -11.46
N VAL A 43 0.73 1.74 -10.56
CA VAL A 43 -0.05 2.62 -9.68
C VAL A 43 0.47 2.46 -8.26
N ASN A 44 1.04 3.52 -7.69
CA ASN A 44 1.52 3.51 -6.31
C ASN A 44 0.46 4.12 -5.36
N PRO A 45 -0.26 3.30 -4.58
CA PRO A 45 -1.30 3.79 -3.67
C PRO A 45 -0.74 4.58 -2.49
N VAL A 46 0.57 4.53 -2.25
CA VAL A 46 1.25 5.33 -1.22
C VAL A 46 1.18 6.82 -1.55
N ASP A 47 1.12 7.19 -2.83
CA ASP A 47 1.15 8.60 -3.23
C ASP A 47 -0.05 9.39 -2.70
N PRO A 48 -1.33 9.01 -2.94
CA PRO A 48 -2.46 9.76 -2.39
C PRO A 48 -2.56 9.70 -0.87
N LEU A 49 -1.97 8.67 -0.24
CA LEU A 49 -2.11 8.42 1.19
C LEU A 49 -0.98 9.02 2.01
N CYS A 50 0.24 9.11 1.51
CA CYS A 50 1.43 9.42 2.30
C CYS A 50 2.18 10.66 1.83
N SER A 51 1.79 11.28 0.71
CA SER A 51 2.37 12.54 0.22
C SER A 51 1.68 13.81 0.75
N ARG A 52 0.51 13.70 1.41
CA ARG A 52 -0.43 14.81 1.61
C ARG A 52 -0.32 15.63 2.91
N GLY A 53 0.74 15.51 3.71
CA GLY A 53 0.83 16.42 4.87
C GLY A 53 2.01 16.31 5.83
N ALA A 54 2.66 15.15 5.95
CA ALA A 54 3.83 15.01 6.81
C ALA A 54 4.82 13.99 6.25
N LYS A 55 6.10 14.39 6.16
CA LYS A 55 7.20 13.48 5.79
C LYS A 55 7.15 12.24 6.70
N SER A 56 7.16 11.06 6.09
CA SER A 56 7.12 9.76 6.79
C SER A 56 5.81 9.43 7.51
N ARG A 57 4.67 10.05 7.14
CA ARG A 57 3.35 9.67 7.68
C ARG A 57 2.32 9.51 6.56
N CYS A 58 1.48 8.49 6.72
CA CYS A 58 0.31 8.28 5.88
C CYS A 58 -0.95 8.81 6.57
N VAL A 59 -1.91 9.27 5.78
CA VAL A 59 -3.20 9.77 6.20
C VAL A 59 -4.01 8.61 6.75
N GLY A 60 -4.24 8.58 8.07
CA GLY A 60 -5.10 7.58 8.72
C GLY A 60 -6.60 7.91 8.65
N GLN A 61 -6.94 9.19 8.44
CA GLN A 61 -8.31 9.67 8.31
C GLN A 61 -8.39 10.89 7.39
N MET A 62 -9.54 11.08 6.74
CA MET A 62 -9.82 12.25 5.92
C MET A 62 -11.12 12.90 6.37
N LYS A 63 -11.09 14.20 6.71
CA LYS A 63 -12.27 14.95 7.20
C LYS A 63 -12.97 14.27 8.39
N GLY A 64 -12.19 13.67 9.30
CA GLY A 64 -12.72 12.94 10.46
C GLY A 64 -13.22 11.53 10.17
N VAL A 65 -13.11 11.04 8.93
CA VAL A 65 -13.50 9.69 8.53
C VAL A 65 -12.25 8.79 8.47
N PRO A 66 -12.19 7.69 9.24
CA PRO A 66 -11.09 6.72 9.16
C PRO A 66 -10.95 6.13 7.75
N LEU A 67 -9.74 5.77 7.34
CA LEU A 67 -9.49 5.12 6.04
C LEU A 67 -9.18 3.62 6.15
N TYR A 68 -8.95 3.11 7.36
CA TYR A 68 -8.54 1.74 7.62
C TYR A 68 -9.45 1.08 8.66
N TYR A 69 -9.65 -0.23 8.54
CA TYR A 69 -10.24 -1.04 9.61
C TYR A 69 -9.20 -1.39 10.68
N ASP A 70 -7.97 -1.65 10.26
CA ASP A 70 -6.85 -2.10 11.10
C ASP A 70 -5.49 -1.64 10.52
N ASN A 71 -4.39 -2.27 10.96
CA ASN A 71 -3.00 -1.96 10.55
C ASN A 71 -2.63 -2.39 9.12
N GLY A 72 -3.57 -2.42 8.17
CA GLY A 72 -3.27 -2.73 6.77
C GLY A 72 -4.47 -2.80 5.83
N HIS A 73 -5.68 -2.98 6.37
CA HIS A 73 -6.89 -3.11 5.54
C HIS A 73 -7.61 -1.77 5.42
N PHE A 74 -7.77 -1.31 4.18
CA PHE A 74 -8.63 -0.17 3.89
C PHE A 74 -10.10 -0.48 4.18
N ASN A 75 -10.82 0.50 4.71
CA ASN A 75 -12.28 0.47 4.68
C ASN A 75 -12.80 0.98 3.32
N GLY A 76 -14.12 1.02 3.14
CA GLY A 76 -14.73 1.48 1.88
C GLY A 76 -14.25 2.87 1.44
N THR A 77 -14.05 3.79 2.38
CA THR A 77 -13.53 5.14 2.10
C THR A 77 -12.09 5.09 1.60
N GLY A 78 -11.20 4.37 2.29
CA GLY A 78 -9.80 4.21 1.87
C GLY A 78 -9.66 3.47 0.54
N ALA A 79 -10.45 2.42 0.34
CA ALA A 79 -10.46 1.64 -0.89
C ALA A 79 -10.93 2.49 -2.08
N ASN A 80 -11.98 3.30 -1.91
CA ASN A 80 -12.46 4.21 -2.96
C ASN A 80 -11.41 5.25 -3.37
N MET A 81 -10.59 5.73 -2.43
CA MET A 81 -9.49 6.64 -2.75
C MET A 81 -8.43 5.98 -3.63
N VAL A 82 -8.02 4.75 -3.30
CA VAL A 82 -7.04 3.99 -4.10
C VAL A 82 -7.64 3.60 -5.45
N ALA A 83 -8.89 3.13 -5.48
CA ALA A 83 -9.59 2.77 -6.70
C ALA A 83 -9.70 3.96 -7.66
N GLY A 84 -9.96 5.17 -7.17
CA GLY A 84 -9.98 6.38 -7.99
C GLY A 84 -8.65 6.65 -8.71
N GLN A 85 -7.51 6.37 -8.06
CA GLN A 85 -6.19 6.51 -8.70
C GLN A 85 -5.97 5.47 -9.79
N ILE A 86 -6.35 4.21 -9.53
CA ILE A 86 -6.26 3.13 -10.52
C ILE A 86 -7.12 3.45 -11.75
N LEU A 87 -8.38 3.84 -11.52
CA LEU A 87 -9.31 4.19 -12.60
C LEU A 87 -8.83 5.40 -13.40
N SER A 88 -8.22 6.40 -12.76
CA SER A 88 -7.65 7.56 -13.46
C SER A 88 -6.52 7.17 -14.42
N VAL A 89 -5.70 6.18 -14.05
CA VAL A 89 -4.62 5.68 -14.91
C VAL A 89 -5.17 4.84 -16.06
N LEU A 90 -6.17 4.00 -15.79
CA LEU A 90 -6.85 3.23 -16.84
C LEU A 90 -7.56 4.14 -17.84
N ASP A 91 -8.23 5.19 -17.38
CA ASP A 91 -8.90 6.19 -18.21
C ASP A 91 -7.90 6.98 -19.09
N SER A 92 -6.72 7.35 -18.55
CA SER A 92 -5.70 7.99 -19.37
C SER A 92 -5.17 7.05 -20.47
N GLN A 93 -4.89 5.79 -20.13
CA GLN A 93 -4.44 4.80 -21.11
C GLN A 93 -5.48 4.54 -22.22
N ALA A 94 -6.76 4.49 -21.84
CA ALA A 94 -7.85 4.31 -22.81
C ALA A 94 -7.99 5.50 -23.76
N ARG A 95 -7.74 6.73 -23.29
CA ARG A 95 -7.78 7.95 -24.13
C ARG A 95 -6.56 8.10 -25.02
N ASP A 96 -5.39 7.65 -24.56
CA ASP A 96 -4.13 7.75 -25.29
C ASP A 96 -3.99 6.70 -26.40
N GLY A 97 -5.03 5.88 -26.64
CA GLY A 97 -5.04 4.87 -27.69
C GLY A 97 -4.06 3.72 -27.44
N ALA A 98 -3.74 3.44 -26.16
CA ALA A 98 -2.87 2.34 -25.77
C ALA A 98 -3.56 0.94 -25.86
N TYR A 99 -4.76 0.89 -26.45
CA TYR A 99 -5.54 -0.31 -26.76
C TYR A 99 -6.28 -0.16 -28.09
#